data_AF-A0A3P6DJ96-F1
#
_entry.id   AF-A0A3P6DJ96-F1
#
_cell.length_a   1.000
_cell.length_b   1.000
_cell.length_c   1.000
_cell.angle_alpha   90.00
_cell.angle_beta   90.00
_cell.angle_gamma   90.00
#
_symmetry.space_group_name_H-M   'P 1'
#
loop_
_entity.id
_entity.type
_entity.pdbx_description
1 polymer ?
#
loop_
_entity_poly.entity_id
_entity_poly.type
_entity_poly.pdbx_seq_one_letter_code
_entity_poly.pdbx_strand_id
1 'polypeptide(L)' 'MLVKSSNKGCSEISKGREQARVILNHYNGITEQIRHANNMGFGKDVTDVFCYELIKKYHVDENEI' A
#
# COMPACT_ATOMS: atom_id res chain seq x y z
N MET A 1 3.86 -9.47 -7.31
CA MET A 1 3.44 -10.06 -6.02
C MET A 1 4.58 -9.91 -5.03
N LEU A 2 4.29 -9.66 -3.76
CA LEU A 2 5.31 -9.64 -2.70
C LEU A 2 5.93 -11.03 -2.51
N VAL A 3 7.24 -11.06 -2.26
CA VAL A 3 8.00 -12.32 -2.13
C VAL A 3 8.56 -12.47 -0.73
N LYS A 4 9.32 -11.49 -0.24
CA LYS A 4 9.96 -11.54 1.08
C LYS A 4 10.27 -10.14 1.58
N SER A 5 10.11 -9.92 2.88
CA SER A 5 10.56 -8.72 3.57
C SER A 5 12.01 -8.86 4.03
N SER A 6 12.78 -7.77 3.96
CA SER A 6 14.10 -7.67 4.58
C SER A 6 14.03 -7.47 6.10
N ASN A 7 12.88 -7.03 6.62
CA ASN A 7 12.66 -6.83 8.05
C ASN A 7 11.93 -8.04 8.65
N LYS A 8 12.55 -8.66 9.67
CA LYS A 8 11.98 -9.81 10.37
C LYS A 8 10.65 -9.50 11.07
N GLY A 9 10.51 -8.29 11.64
CA GLY A 9 9.29 -7.88 12.34
C GLY A 9 8.18 -7.34 11.45
N CYS A 10 8.39 -7.32 10.12
CA CYS A 10 7.39 -6.93 9.12
C CYS A 10 7.39 -7.94 7.98
N SER A 11 7.03 -9.19 8.26
CA SER A 11 7.10 -10.29 7.29
C SER A 11 5.73 -10.78 6.79
N GLU A 12 4.65 -10.44 7.49
CA GLU A 12 3.29 -10.81 7.10
C GLU A 12 2.86 -10.02 5.86
N ILE A 13 2.35 -10.69 4.84
CA ILE A 13 1.83 -10.02 3.65
C ILE A 13 0.46 -9.38 3.99
N SER A 14 0.33 -8.06 3.82
CA SER A 14 -0.92 -7.37 4.11
C SER A 14 -2.01 -7.71 3.08
N LYS A 15 -3.15 -8.20 3.55
CA LYS A 15 -4.28 -8.54 2.68
C LYS A 15 -4.76 -7.33 1.86
N GLY A 16 -4.98 -7.53 0.57
CA GLY A 16 -5.32 -6.48 -0.41
C GLY A 16 -4.14 -5.63 -0.89
N ARG A 17 -2.92 -5.81 -0.35
CA ARG A 17 -1.69 -5.10 -0.76
C ARG A 17 -0.58 -6.05 -1.18
N GLU A 18 -0.94 -7.24 -1.63
CA GLU A 18 -0.02 -8.32 -2.01
C GLU A 18 0.52 -8.13 -3.44
N GLN A 19 -0.21 -7.38 -4.27
CA GLN A 19 0.11 -7.12 -5.66
C GLN A 19 -0.39 -5.74 -6.09
N ALA A 20 0.33 -5.11 -7.01
CA ALA A 20 -0.07 -3.89 -7.69
C ALA A 20 -0.14 -4.15 -9.20
N ARG A 21 -1.27 -3.82 -9.82
CA ARG A 21 -1.48 -3.99 -11.26
C ARG A 21 -1.04 -2.73 -12.00
N VAL A 22 -0.30 -2.93 -13.08
CA VAL A 22 0.16 -1.86 -13.98
C VAL A 22 -0.12 -2.27 -15.42
N ILE A 23 -0.48 -1.30 -16.27
CA ILE A 23 -0.67 -1.51 -17.70
C ILE A 23 0.61 -1.08 -18.43
N LEU A 24 1.33 -2.05 -19.00
CA LEU A 24 2.59 -1.84 -19.73
C LEU A 24 2.37 -1.76 -21.25
N ASN A 25 1.28 -1.12 -21.68
CA ASN A 25 1.02 -0.96 -23.10
C ASN A 25 1.80 0.23 -23.68
N HIS A 26 2.34 0.03 -24.88
CA HIS A 26 2.96 1.09 -25.69
C HIS A 26 1.92 1.62 -26.68
N TYR A 27 2.13 2.84 -27.21
CA TYR A 27 1.22 3.46 -28.19
C TYR A 27 -0.24 3.56 -27.73
N ASN A 28 -0.46 3.73 -26.42
CA ASN A 28 -1.79 3.80 -25.80
C ASN A 28 -2.26 5.24 -25.50
N GLY A 29 -1.67 6.23 -26.17
CA GLY A 29 -1.97 7.64 -25.95
C GLY A 29 -1.41 8.23 -24.65
N ILE A 30 -0.61 7.49 -23.87
CA ILE A 30 0.08 8.05 -22.72
C ILE A 30 1.53 8.34 -23.09
N THR A 31 1.93 9.60 -22.92
CA THR A 31 3.24 10.12 -23.33
C THR A 31 4.42 9.50 -22.57
N GLU A 32 4.21 9.16 -21.30
CA GLU A 32 5.27 8.66 -20.43
C GLU A 32 5.33 7.12 -20.42
N GLN A 33 6.54 6.58 -20.54
CA GLN A 33 6.82 5.15 -20.48
C GLN A 33 6.96 4.63 -19.03
N ILE A 34 7.27 5.53 -18.09
CA ILE A 34 7.36 5.20 -16.66
C ILE A 34 5.93 5.06 -16.13
N ARG A 35 5.65 3.91 -15.51
CA ARG A 35 4.36 3.63 -14.88
C ARG A 35 4.56 3.49 -13.38
N HIS A 36 3.83 4.28 -12.62
CA HIS A 36 3.81 4.16 -11.17
C HIS A 36 2.83 3.07 -10.75
N ALA A 37 3.27 2.20 -9.83
CA ALA A 37 2.44 1.18 -9.21
C ALA A 37 2.02 1.64 -7.81
N ASN A 38 0.84 1.21 -7.36
CA ASN A 38 0.42 1.40 -5.98
C ASN A 38 1.40 0.71 -5.01
N ASN A 39 1.50 1.25 -3.80
CA ASN A 39 2.31 0.66 -2.76
C ASN A 39 1.79 -0.73 -2.35
N MET A 40 2.72 -1.67 -2.21
CA MET A 40 2.47 -2.98 -1.59
C MET A 40 2.93 -2.93 -0.14
N GLY A 41 2.46 -3.85 0.70
CA GLY A 41 2.71 -3.78 2.15
C GLY A 41 2.97 -5.12 2.81
N PHE A 42 3.96 -5.12 3.70
CA PHE A 42 4.07 -6.11 4.76
C PHE A 42 3.56 -5.51 6.08
N GLY A 43 2.73 -6.27 6.80
CA GLY A 43 2.25 -5.95 8.13
C GLY A 43 3.35 -6.18 9.17
N LYS A 44 3.34 -5.34 10.21
CA LYS A 44 4.19 -5.50 11.39
C LYS A 44 3.49 -6.44 12.36
N ASP A 45 4.26 -7.31 13.02
CA ASP A 45 3.72 -8.34 13.91
C ASP A 45 3.00 -7.74 15.14
N VAL A 46 3.38 -6.52 15.53
CA VAL A 46 2.79 -5.79 16.66
C VAL A 46 2.29 -4.43 16.18
N THR A 47 1.05 -4.11 16.54
CA THR A 47 0.44 -2.80 16.25
C THR A 47 1.20 -1.68 16.93
N ASP A 48 1.45 -0.61 16.19
CA ASP A 48 2.13 0.56 16.73
C ASP A 48 1.18 1.43 17.56
N VAL A 49 1.73 2.14 18.56
CA VAL A 49 0.94 2.97 19.48
C VAL A 49 0.18 4.09 18.76
N PHE A 50 0.73 4.53 17.62
CA PHE A 50 0.15 5.60 16.80
C PHE A 50 -0.99 5.11 15.88
N CYS A 51 -1.15 3.80 15.66
CA CYS A 51 -2.16 3.29 14.72
C CYS A 51 -3.58 3.70 15.13
N TYR A 52 -3.87 3.74 16.44
CA TYR A 52 -5.18 4.14 16.94
C TYR A 52 -5.50 5.62 16.68
N GLU A 53 -4.54 6.52 16.96
CA GLU A 53 -4.70 7.95 16.70
C GLU A 53 -4.82 8.26 15.21
N LEU A 54 -4.06 7.53 14.38
CA LEU A 54 -4.13 7.65 12.93
C LEU A 54 -5.52 7.28 12.39
N ILE A 55 -6.08 6.16 12.85
CA ILE A 55 -7.42 5.72 12.43
C ILE A 55 -8.50 6.72 12.85
N LYS A 56 -8.40 7.30 14.06
CA LYS A 56 -9.31 8.37 14.49
C LYS A 56 -9.33 9.54 13.52
N LYS A 57 -8.17 9.99 13.05
CA LYS A 57 -8.08 11.09 12.10
C LYS A 57 -8.82 10.78 10.80
N TYR A 58 -8.61 9.59 10.24
CA TYR A 58 -9.29 9.18 9.01
C TYR A 58 -10.82 9.10 9.17
N HIS A 59 -11.33 8.70 10.33
CA HIS A 59 -12.78 8.69 10.57
C HIS A 59 -13.37 10.06 10.86
N VAL A 60 -12.60 11.02 11.37
CA VAL A 60 -13.07 12.41 11.49
C VAL A 60 -13.25 13.02 10.10
N ASP A 61 -12.29 12.82 9.21
CA ASP A 61 -12.33 13.33 7.83
C ASP A 61 -13.52 12.77 7.01
N GLU A 62 -14.00 11.55 7.30
CA GLU A 62 -15.20 10.96 6.67
C GLU A 62 -16.53 11.55 7.18
N ASN A 63 -16.57 12.04 8.42
CA ASN A 63 -17.79 12.53 9.06
C ASN A 63 -17.95 14.07 8.99
N GLU A 64 -16.93 14.78 8.47
CA GLU A 64 -16.95 16.23 8.22
C GLU A 64 -17.29 16.60 6.76
N ILE A 65 -17.82 15.66 5.96
CA ILE A 65 -18.31 15.85 4.58
C ILE A 65 -19.83 15.69 4.52
#